data_AF-A0AAV7TUA2-F1
#
_entry.id   AF-A0AAV7TUA2-F1
#
_cell.length_a   1.000
_cell.length_b   1.000
_cell.length_c   1.000
_cell.angle_alpha   90.00
_cell.angle_beta   90.00
_cell.angle_gamma   90.00
#
_symmetry.space_group_name_H-M   'P 1'
#
loop_
_entity.id
_entity.type
_entity.pdbx_description
1 polymer ?
#
loop_
_entity_poly.entity_id
_entity_poly.type
_entity_poly.pdbx_seq_one_letter_code
_entity_poly.pdbx_strand_id
1 'polypeptide(L)'
;MASLGVQLQFSSPFHPEGNSVVERLNHDLKQSLTARVIDGPGVEAADTPFDINDRVTVLQDLQQFREDNSSASAASTGIKDVPVTPTGWIPRIGDLVREKVAVKKEFGPSYRAPVRVLGVSGTRTVILPPLQGTKENRFVSIDNVKLQHVADSAQQTKRDNQ
;
A
#
# COMPACT_ATOMS: atom_id res chain seq x y z
N MET A 1 -17.54 3.20 -19.39
CA MET A 1 -17.52 4.28 -18.37
C MET A 1 -16.20 5.03 -18.49
N ALA A 2 -16.21 6.22 -19.11
CA ALA A 2 -15.12 7.20 -19.12
C ALA A 2 -15.73 8.58 -19.45
N SER A 3 -16.77 8.97 -18.71
CA SER A 3 -17.63 10.12 -19.05
C SER A 3 -17.00 11.48 -18.72
N LEU A 4 -15.92 11.51 -17.94
CA LEU A 4 -15.32 12.74 -17.38
C LEU A 4 -13.86 12.95 -17.81
N GLY A 5 -13.31 12.10 -18.68
CA GLY A 5 -11.89 12.20 -19.10
C GLY A 5 -10.87 11.95 -17.98
N VAL A 6 -11.29 11.44 -16.82
CA VAL A 6 -10.41 11.14 -15.68
C VAL A 6 -9.79 9.76 -15.86
N GLN A 7 -8.46 9.71 -15.82
CA GLN A 7 -7.71 8.45 -15.79
C GLN A 7 -7.66 7.90 -14.36
N LEU A 8 -8.10 6.66 -14.17
CA LEU A 8 -7.99 5.96 -12.90
C LEU A 8 -6.64 5.27 -12.81
N GLN A 9 -5.90 5.54 -11.73
CA GLN A 9 -4.65 4.86 -11.40
C GLN A 9 -4.83 4.11 -10.09
N PHE A 10 -4.44 2.84 -10.09
CA PHE A 10 -4.57 1.96 -8.93
C PHE A 10 -3.20 1.60 -8.38
N SER A 11 -3.07 1.60 -7.05
CA SER A 11 -1.90 1.07 -6.36
C SER A 11 -1.82 -0.45 -6.51
N SER A 12 -0.63 -1.03 -6.33
CA SER A 12 -0.50 -2.49 -6.29
C SER A 12 -1.34 -3.07 -5.14
N PRO A 13 -1.93 -4.27 -5.31
CA PRO A 13 -2.74 -4.89 -4.28
C PRO A 13 -1.99 -5.01 -2.95
N PHE A 14 -2.67 -4.72 -1.84
CA PHE A 14 -2.16 -4.86 -0.47
C PHE A 14 -0.83 -4.11 -0.21
N HIS A 15 -0.70 -2.92 -0.79
CA HIS A 15 0.46 -2.05 -0.59
C HIS A 15 -0.01 -0.63 -0.21
N PRO A 16 -0.43 -0.42 1.05
CA PRO A 16 -0.95 0.88 1.50
C PRO A 16 0.09 2.01 1.36
N GLU A 17 1.39 1.67 1.36
CA GLU A 17 2.47 2.62 1.14
C GLU A 17 2.37 3.31 -0.23
N GLY A 18 1.77 2.65 -1.23
CA GLY A 18 1.51 3.23 -2.55
C GLY A 18 0.60 4.47 -2.50
N ASN A 19 -0.25 4.58 -1.48
CA ASN A 19 -1.13 5.73 -1.22
C ASN A 19 -0.76 6.45 0.09
N SER A 20 0.52 6.42 0.48
CA SER A 20 0.98 6.87 1.81
C SER A 20 0.59 8.29 2.19
N VAL A 21 0.40 9.19 1.22
CA VAL A 21 -0.10 10.55 1.49
C VAL A 21 -1.48 10.47 2.11
N VAL A 22 -2.43 9.82 1.44
CA VAL A 22 -3.82 9.69 1.91
C VAL A 22 -3.89 8.88 3.21
N GLU A 23 -3.07 7.84 3.35
CA GLU A 23 -3.05 7.04 4.59
C GLU A 23 -2.58 7.86 5.81
N ARG A 24 -1.59 8.76 5.63
CA ARG A 24 -1.19 9.71 6.69
C ARG A 24 -2.30 10.70 7.01
N LEU A 25 -2.96 11.24 5.99
CA LEU A 25 -4.11 12.14 6.18
C LEU A 25 -5.24 11.48 6.98
N ASN A 26 -5.55 10.22 6.63
CA ASN A 26 -6.58 9.45 7.32
C ASN A 26 -6.24 9.23 8.80
N HIS A 27 -4.96 9.04 9.12
CA HIS A 27 -4.50 8.92 10.49
C HIS A 27 -4.70 10.23 11.26
N ASP A 28 -4.26 11.36 10.71
CA ASP A 28 -4.34 12.67 11.36
C ASP A 28 -5.81 13.09 11.58
N LEU A 29 -6.67 12.83 10.60
CA LEU A 29 -8.11 13.06 10.71
C LEU A 29 -8.75 12.22 11.82
N LYS A 30 -8.39 10.93 11.92
CA LYS A 30 -8.87 10.07 13.00
C LYS A 30 -8.42 10.56 14.36
N GLN A 31 -7.16 10.97 14.50
CA GLN A 31 -6.65 11.51 15.77
C GLN A 31 -7.40 12.77 16.20
N SER A 32 -7.64 13.71 15.27
CA SER A 32 -8.37 14.95 15.57
C SER A 32 -9.83 14.67 15.98
N LEU A 33 -10.51 13.79 15.26
CA LEU A 33 -11.88 13.38 15.61
C LEU A 33 -11.94 12.66 16.96
N THR A 34 -11.00 11.74 17.24
CA THR A 34 -10.94 11.04 18.52
C THR A 34 -10.70 12.01 19.68
N ALA A 35 -9.81 13.00 19.53
CA ALA A 35 -9.62 14.03 20.55
C ALA A 35 -10.90 14.79 20.85
N ARG A 36 -11.65 15.20 19.81
CA ARG A 36 -12.93 15.92 19.96
C ARG A 36 -14.04 15.06 20.58
N VAL A 37 -14.05 13.75 20.32
CA VAL A 37 -15.05 12.81 20.89
C VAL A 37 -14.75 12.48 22.36
N ILE A 38 -13.47 12.40 22.74
CA ILE A 38 -13.07 12.11 24.13
C ILE A 38 -13.26 13.32 25.04
N ASP A 39 -13.02 14.54 24.53
CA ASP A 39 -13.21 15.79 25.29
C ASP A 39 -14.64 16.37 25.17
N GLY A 40 -15.51 15.75 24.36
CA GLY A 40 -16.92 16.12 24.19
C GLY A 40 -17.84 15.37 25.15
N PRO A 41 -19.00 15.95 25.55
CA PRO A 41 -19.98 15.21 26.33
C PRO A 41 -20.41 13.99 25.53
N GLY A 42 -20.26 12.78 26.10
CA GLY A 42 -20.49 11.52 25.40
C GLY A 42 -21.81 11.51 24.63
N VAL A 43 -21.71 11.55 23.31
CA VAL A 43 -22.86 11.43 22.42
C VAL A 43 -22.87 9.97 21.97
N GLU A 44 -23.68 9.16 22.65
CA GLU A 44 -24.23 7.96 22.03
C GLU A 44 -24.81 8.35 20.67
N ALA A 45 -24.75 7.43 19.70
CA ALA A 45 -25.21 7.59 18.33
C ALA A 45 -26.71 7.96 18.26
N ALA A 46 -27.04 9.22 18.54
CA ALA A 46 -28.36 9.80 18.44
C ALA A 46 -28.31 10.83 17.32
N ASP A 47 -28.85 10.43 16.17
CA ASP A 47 -29.53 11.21 15.12
C ASP A 47 -29.56 12.74 15.29
N THR A 48 -28.40 13.38 15.30
CA THR A 48 -28.28 14.82 15.14
C THR A 48 -27.71 15.06 13.74
N PRO A 49 -28.49 15.68 12.82
CA PRO A 49 -27.97 16.04 11.53
C PRO A 49 -26.82 17.02 11.78
N PHE A 50 -25.64 16.72 11.25
CA PHE A 50 -24.48 17.61 11.22
C PHE A 50 -24.96 19.08 11.10
N ASP A 51 -24.84 19.85 12.18
CA ASP A 51 -25.32 21.23 12.19
C ASP A 51 -24.53 22.01 11.14
N ILE A 52 -25.25 22.57 10.17
CA ILE A 52 -24.72 23.29 9.02
C ILE A 52 -23.89 24.51 9.47
N ASN A 53 -24.06 24.97 10.72
CA ASN A 53 -23.26 26.04 11.31
C ASN A 53 -21.83 25.63 11.73
N ASP A 54 -21.53 24.33 11.82
CA ASP A 54 -20.16 23.84 12.10
C ASP A 54 -19.28 23.77 10.83
N ARG A 55 -19.84 24.16 9.67
CA ARG A 55 -19.13 24.23 8.38
C ARG A 55 -18.08 25.34 8.33
N VAL A 56 -18.18 26.37 9.15
CA VAL A 56 -17.16 27.44 9.20
C VAL A 56 -15.85 26.88 9.74
N THR A 57 -15.93 26.03 10.77
CA THR A 57 -14.79 25.33 11.37
C THR A 57 -14.17 24.34 10.39
N VAL A 58 -14.99 23.52 9.70
CA VAL A 58 -14.48 22.51 8.75
C VAL A 58 -13.86 23.16 7.50
N LEU A 59 -14.40 24.28 7.01
CA LEU A 59 -13.83 25.01 5.87
C LEU A 59 -12.54 25.75 6.23
N GLN A 60 -12.47 26.34 7.42
CA GLN A 60 -11.22 26.90 7.95
C GLN A 60 -10.18 25.81 8.19
N ASP A 61 -10.56 24.67 8.77
CA ASP A 61 -9.67 23.54 8.99
C ASP A 61 -9.15 22.99 7.65
N LEU A 62 -9.99 22.91 6.60
CA LEU A 62 -9.56 22.51 5.25
C LEU A 62 -8.69 23.56 4.55
N GLN A 63 -8.94 24.85 4.77
CA GLN A 63 -8.09 25.93 4.25
C GLN A 63 -6.73 25.94 4.95
N GLN A 64 -6.71 25.82 6.28
CA GLN A 64 -5.49 25.69 7.08
C GLN A 64 -4.71 24.45 6.64
N PHE A 65 -5.38 23.31 6.44
CA PHE A 65 -4.73 22.10 5.94
C PHE A 65 -4.11 22.29 4.55
N ARG A 66 -4.80 23.02 3.66
CA ARG A 66 -4.26 23.37 2.33
C ARG A 66 -3.09 24.33 2.43
N GLU A 67 -3.14 25.31 3.33
CA GLU A 67 -2.07 26.29 3.56
C GLU A 67 -0.85 25.66 4.20
N ASP A 68 -1.01 24.73 5.15
CA ASP A 68 0.09 23.98 5.77
C ASP A 68 0.79 23.09 4.72
N ASN A 69 0.03 22.47 3.81
CA ASN A 69 0.61 21.69 2.70
C ASN A 69 1.15 22.56 1.56
N SER A 70 0.66 23.79 1.38
CA SER A 70 1.16 24.74 0.37
C SER A 70 2.41 25.50 0.87
N SER A 71 2.55 25.67 2.18
CA SER A 71 3.70 26.28 2.86
C SER A 71 4.81 25.26 3.09
N ALA A 72 4.48 23.97 3.10
CA ALA A 72 5.39 22.90 2.73
C ALA A 72 5.71 22.97 1.22
N SER A 73 6.14 24.16 0.76
CA SER A 73 6.87 24.34 -0.48
C SER A 73 7.90 23.24 -0.55
N ALA A 74 7.70 22.33 -1.50
CA ALA A 74 8.62 21.33 -1.98
C ALA A 74 9.86 21.26 -1.09
N ALA A 75 9.80 20.45 -0.02
CA ALA A 75 11.00 20.09 0.70
C ALA A 75 11.90 19.36 -0.31
N SER A 76 12.66 20.19 -1.02
CA SER A 76 13.87 19.90 -1.72
C SER A 76 13.81 18.67 -2.62
N THR A 77 13.44 18.94 -3.88
CA THR A 77 14.17 18.41 -5.05
C THR A 77 15.65 18.84 -5.07
N GLY A 78 16.20 19.39 -3.98
CA GLY A 78 17.61 19.25 -3.68
C GLY A 78 17.84 17.85 -3.15
N ILE A 79 18.34 17.01 -4.04
CA ILE A 79 19.06 15.79 -3.73
C ILE A 79 20.12 16.15 -2.69
N LYS A 80 19.80 16.02 -1.40
CA LYS A 80 20.81 15.49 -0.49
C LYS A 80 20.98 14.08 -1.00
N ASP A 81 22.12 13.81 -1.64
CA ASP A 81 22.61 12.47 -1.92
C ASP A 81 22.70 11.73 -0.59
N VAL A 82 21.57 11.30 -0.06
CA VAL A 82 21.52 10.10 0.74
C VAL A 82 21.90 9.04 -0.28
N PRO A 83 23.07 8.39 -0.18
CA PRO A 83 23.33 7.24 -1.00
C PRO A 83 22.22 6.26 -0.64
N VAL A 84 21.19 6.19 -1.48
CA VAL A 84 20.27 5.06 -1.51
C VAL A 84 21.14 3.94 -2.03
N THR A 85 21.97 3.37 -1.14
CA THR A 85 22.43 2.02 -1.32
C THR A 85 21.15 1.22 -1.54
N PRO A 86 20.96 0.58 -2.70
CA PRO A 86 19.85 -0.34 -2.86
C PRO A 86 20.16 -1.54 -1.96
N THR A 87 19.90 -1.42 -0.66
CA THR A 87 19.91 -2.51 0.30
C THR A 87 18.65 -3.32 0.01
N GLY A 88 18.72 -4.12 -1.05
CA GLY A 88 17.58 -4.88 -1.51
C GLY A 88 17.88 -5.60 -2.81
N TRP A 89 17.21 -6.73 -3.01
CA TRP A 89 17.18 -7.41 -4.30
C TRP A 89 16.57 -6.49 -5.36
N ILE A 90 17.26 -6.36 -6.49
CA ILE A 90 16.77 -5.64 -7.67
C ILE A 90 16.06 -6.66 -8.58
N PRO A 91 14.75 -6.49 -8.86
CA PRO A 91 14.00 -7.47 -9.62
C PRO A 91 14.46 -7.57 -11.07
N ARG A 92 14.56 -8.80 -11.58
CA ARG A 92 14.86 -9.08 -12.99
C ARG A 92 13.82 -10.01 -13.61
N ILE A 93 13.65 -9.90 -14.93
CA ILE A 93 12.80 -10.81 -15.71
C ILE A 93 13.37 -12.24 -15.60
N GLY A 94 12.50 -13.21 -15.31
CA GLY A 94 12.87 -14.60 -15.14
C GLY A 94 13.24 -15.01 -13.71
N ASP A 95 13.42 -14.06 -12.79
CA ASP A 95 13.65 -14.34 -11.36
C ASP A 95 12.51 -15.21 -10.81
N LEU A 96 12.87 -16.22 -10.02
CA LEU A 96 11.90 -17.09 -9.37
C LEU A 96 11.54 -16.50 -8.02
N VAL A 97 10.26 -16.18 -7.84
CA VAL A 97 9.80 -15.43 -6.67
C VAL A 97 8.54 -16.03 -6.07
N ARG A 98 8.29 -15.74 -4.80
CA ARG A 98 7.06 -16.12 -4.09
C ARG A 98 6.35 -14.88 -3.59
N GLU A 99 5.09 -14.74 -3.98
CA GLU A 99 4.23 -13.65 -3.52
C GLU A 99 3.61 -13.98 -2.15
N LYS A 100 3.53 -12.98 -1.27
CA LYS A 100 2.87 -13.07 0.03
C LYS A 100 1.36 -13.25 -0.15
N VAL A 101 0.75 -14.13 0.65
CA VAL A 101 -0.71 -14.30 0.65
C VAL A 101 -1.35 -13.14 1.41
N ALA A 102 -2.34 -12.48 0.79
CA ALA A 102 -3.00 -11.29 1.32
C ALA A 102 -3.69 -11.53 2.67
N VAL A 103 -4.44 -12.63 2.79
CA VAL A 103 -5.12 -13.02 4.03
C VAL A 103 -4.59 -14.39 4.43
N LYS A 104 -3.86 -14.44 5.54
CA LYS A 104 -3.34 -15.68 6.08
C LYS A 104 -4.49 -16.46 6.71
N LYS A 105 -4.77 -17.67 6.20
CA LYS A 105 -5.60 -18.64 6.92
C LYS A 105 -4.81 -19.14 8.13
N GLU A 106 -5.47 -19.41 9.25
CA GLU A 106 -4.83 -19.79 10.53
C GLU A 106 -3.74 -20.87 10.38
N PHE A 107 -3.98 -21.85 9.51
CA PHE A 107 -3.05 -22.96 9.21
C PHE A 107 -2.54 -22.97 7.75
N GLY A 108 -2.50 -21.81 7.10
CA GLY A 108 -2.09 -21.69 5.70
C GLY A 108 -0.64 -21.21 5.49
N PRO A 109 -0.02 -21.53 4.33
CA PRO A 109 1.27 -20.97 3.97
C PRO A 109 1.16 -19.44 3.81
N SER A 110 2.19 -18.72 4.27
CA SER A 110 2.24 -17.25 4.17
C SER A 110 2.61 -16.76 2.76
N TYR A 111 3.11 -17.65 1.91
CA TYR A 111 3.56 -17.35 0.55
C TYR A 111 2.98 -18.35 -0.44
N ARG A 112 2.62 -17.85 -1.63
CA ARG A 112 2.14 -18.66 -2.75
C ARG A 112 3.25 -19.54 -3.31
N ALA A 113 2.88 -20.39 -4.28
CA ALA A 113 3.82 -21.20 -5.04
C ALA A 113 4.84 -20.31 -5.78
N PRO A 114 6.04 -20.83 -6.09
CA PRO A 114 7.06 -20.09 -6.80
C PRO A 114 6.65 -19.80 -8.25
N VAL A 115 6.93 -18.59 -8.71
CA VAL A 115 6.50 -18.09 -10.01
C VAL A 115 7.62 -17.26 -10.63
N ARG A 116 7.74 -17.28 -11.96
CA ARG A 116 8.72 -16.44 -12.67
C ARG A 116 8.18 -15.04 -12.93
N VAL A 117 9.04 -14.04 -12.73
CA VAL A 117 8.76 -12.64 -13.11
C VAL A 117 8.68 -12.54 -14.63
N LEU A 118 7.56 -12.03 -15.16
CA LEU A 118 7.35 -11.82 -16.59
C LEU A 118 7.88 -10.46 -17.07
N GLY A 119 7.86 -9.47 -16.20
CA GLY A 119 8.24 -8.09 -16.50
C GLY A 119 8.51 -7.30 -15.23
N VAL A 120 9.15 -6.15 -15.38
CA VAL A 120 9.42 -5.20 -14.28
C VAL A 120 8.84 -3.86 -14.69
N SER A 121 8.01 -3.27 -13.83
CA SER A 121 7.37 -1.97 -14.03
C SER A 121 7.93 -0.98 -13.01
N GLY A 122 8.76 -0.04 -13.46
CA GLY A 122 9.50 0.86 -12.56
C GLY A 122 10.57 0.14 -11.73
N THR A 123 10.91 0.69 -10.56
CA THR A 123 12.02 0.18 -9.72
C THR A 123 11.58 -0.82 -8.65
N ARG A 124 10.28 -0.82 -8.30
CA ARG A 124 9.74 -1.58 -7.15
C ARG A 124 8.49 -2.41 -7.47
N THR A 125 8.11 -2.55 -8.73
CA THR A 125 6.94 -3.35 -9.11
C THR A 125 7.32 -4.41 -10.14
N VAL A 126 6.88 -5.64 -9.89
CA VAL A 126 7.07 -6.78 -10.80
C VAL A 126 5.74 -7.21 -11.39
N ILE A 127 5.80 -7.77 -12.60
CA ILE A 127 4.66 -8.33 -13.31
C ILE A 127 4.74 -9.85 -13.16
N LEU A 128 3.76 -10.43 -12.48
CA LEU A 128 3.61 -11.86 -12.29
C LEU A 128 2.49 -12.40 -13.19
N PRO A 129 2.54 -13.69 -13.59
CA PRO A 129 1.44 -14.32 -14.30
C PRO A 129 0.15 -14.32 -13.48
N PRO A 130 -0.99 -14.52 -14.18
CA PRO A 130 -2.29 -14.67 -13.55
C PRO A 130 -2.29 -15.77 -12.49
N LEU A 131 -3.09 -15.58 -11.45
CA LEU A 131 -3.48 -16.69 -10.56
C LEU A 131 -4.38 -17.66 -11.33
N GLN A 132 -4.41 -18.91 -10.90
CA GLN A 132 -5.30 -19.93 -11.45
C GLN A 132 -6.75 -19.42 -11.42
N GLY A 133 -7.38 -19.35 -12.59
CA GLY A 133 -8.74 -18.81 -12.77
C GLY A 133 -8.83 -17.33 -13.16
N THR A 134 -7.71 -16.60 -13.20
CA THR A 134 -7.64 -15.23 -13.74
C THR A 134 -6.95 -15.22 -15.09
N LYS A 135 -7.27 -14.23 -15.95
CA LYS A 135 -6.63 -14.08 -17.27
C LYS A 135 -5.58 -12.97 -17.31
N GLU A 136 -5.55 -12.11 -16.31
CA GLU A 136 -4.75 -10.89 -16.32
C GLU A 136 -3.43 -11.06 -15.56
N ASN A 137 -2.38 -10.44 -16.10
CA ASN A 137 -1.11 -10.31 -15.42
C ASN A 137 -1.23 -9.38 -14.23
N ARG A 138 -0.44 -9.64 -13.18
CA ARG A 138 -0.60 -9.01 -11.89
C ARG A 138 0.61 -8.15 -11.59
N PHE A 139 0.34 -6.88 -11.28
CA PHE A 139 1.35 -5.92 -10.85
C PHE A 139 1.49 -6.01 -9.33
N VAL A 140 2.65 -6.41 -8.85
CA VAL A 140 2.91 -6.66 -7.43
C VAL A 140 4.15 -5.89 -6.99
N SER A 141 4.05 -5.19 -5.86
CA SER A 141 5.20 -4.52 -5.24
C SER A 141 6.24 -5.56 -4.78
N ILE A 142 7.53 -5.23 -4.94
CA ILE A 142 8.63 -6.08 -4.46
C ILE A 142 8.56 -6.34 -2.95
N ASP A 143 7.90 -5.47 -2.19
CA ASP A 143 7.71 -5.63 -0.74
C ASP A 143 6.81 -6.83 -0.39
N ASN A 144 5.93 -7.20 -1.33
CA ASN A 144 5.02 -8.34 -1.20
C ASN A 144 5.58 -9.62 -1.85
N VAL A 145 6.86 -9.62 -2.22
CA VAL A 145 7.50 -10.70 -2.98
C VAL A 145 8.83 -11.08 -2.34
N LYS A 146 9.15 -12.37 -2.34
CA LYS A 146 10.47 -12.88 -1.92
C LYS A 146 11.16 -13.60 -3.06
N LEU A 147 12.43 -13.29 -3.28
CA LEU A 147 13.30 -14.03 -4.19
C LEU A 147 13.51 -15.44 -3.64
N GLN A 148 13.34 -16.44 -4.50
CA GLN A 148 13.66 -17.83 -4.18
C GLN A 148 14.96 -18.22 -4.88
N HIS A 149 15.98 -18.50 -4.07
CA HIS A 149 17.21 -19.10 -4.60
C HIS A 149 16.95 -20.56 -4.95
N VAL A 150 17.46 -21.00 -6.11
CA VAL A 150 17.26 -22.35 -6.67
C VAL A 150 17.83 -23.46 -5.76
N ALA A 151 18.64 -23.11 -4.77
CA ALA A 151 19.28 -24.06 -3.85
C ALA A 151 18.33 -24.70 -2.81
N ASP A 152 17.16 -24.12 -2.51
CA ASP A 152 16.32 -24.55 -1.38
C ASP A 152 15.28 -25.64 -1.71
N SER A 153 15.13 -26.00 -2.99
CA SER A 153 14.15 -27.02 -3.41
C SER A 153 14.57 -28.46 -3.04
N ALA A 154 15.80 -28.66 -2.57
CA ALA A 154 16.35 -29.98 -2.24
C ALA A 154 16.13 -30.42 -0.77
N GLN A 155 15.64 -29.54 0.11
CA GLN A 155 15.54 -29.85 1.55
C GLN A 155 14.13 -30.14 2.07
N GLN A 156 13.06 -29.88 1.30
CA GLN A 156 11.69 -30.15 1.76
C GLN A 156 11.24 -31.60 1.53
N THR A 157 11.78 -32.31 0.53
CA THR A 157 11.41 -33.71 0.23
C THR A 157 12.06 -34.76 1.13
N LYS A 158 12.98 -34.37 2.03
CA LYS A 158 13.62 -35.31 2.98
C LYS A 158 12.87 -35.48 4.31
N ARG A 159 11.80 -34.72 4.58
CA ARG A 159 11.04 -34.82 5.84
C ARG A 159 9.73 -35.61 5.75
N ASP A 160 9.26 -35.94 4.55
CA ASP A 160 7.99 -36.66 4.37
C ASP A 160 8.17 -38.19 4.19
N ASN A 161 9.38 -38.71 4.42
CA ASN A 161 9.72 -40.14 4.27
C ASN A 161 10.39 -40.76 5.52
N GLN A 162 10.14 -40.20 6.71
CA GLN A 162 10.48 -40.84 7.98
C GLN A 162 9.25 -41.02 8.86
#